data_AF-A0A7S3J3R3-F1
#
_entry.id   AF-A0A7S3J3R3-F1
#
_cell.length_a   1.000
_cell.length_b   1.000
_cell.length_c   1.000
_cell.angle_alpha   90.00
_cell.angle_beta   90.00
_cell.angle_gamma   90.00
#
_symmetry.space_group_name_H-M   'P 1'
#
loop_
_entity.id
_entity.type
_entity.pdbx_description
1 polymer ?
#
loop_
_entity_poly.entity_id
_entity_poly.type
_entity_poly.pdbx_seq_one_letter_code
_entity_poly.pdbx_strand_id
1 'polypeptide(L)'
;KEQGSRQYFVKILETIKERGNELKFILLYLSPCDYHRFHSPTLWSTNYRRHIVGKLHPVMPSYVNKHPDVFRVNERVVLYGEWKHGFFSTAFIGALNVGSITLN
;
A
#
# COMPACT_ATOMS: atom_id res chain seq x y z
N LYS A 1 12.85 -16.44 8.91
CA LYS A 1 11.79 -15.50 9.33
C LYS A 1 10.83 -15.08 8.19
N GLU A 2 11.29 -15.02 6.93
CA GLU A 2 10.42 -14.67 5.78
C GLU A 2 9.38 -15.75 5.38
N GLN A 3 9.74 -17.04 5.40
CA GLN A 3 8.79 -18.12 5.05
C GLN A 3 7.52 -18.15 5.91
N GLY A 4 7.65 -17.94 7.23
CA GLY A 4 6.50 -17.91 8.14
C GLY A 4 5.55 -16.74 7.88
N SER A 5 6.08 -15.57 7.48
CA SER A 5 5.25 -14.41 7.12
C SER A 5 4.45 -14.64 5.84
N ARG A 6 5.04 -15.33 4.86
CA ARG A 6 4.37 -15.66 3.60
C ARG A 6 3.26 -16.70 3.80
N GLN A 7 3.52 -17.76 4.56
CA GLN A 7 2.49 -18.74 4.93
C GLN A 7 1.32 -18.11 5.69
N TYR A 8 1.62 -17.21 6.64
CA TYR A 8 0.59 -16.48 7.38
C TYR A 8 -0.27 -15.60 6.45
N PHE A 9 0.36 -14.91 5.50
CA PHE A 9 -0.37 -14.08 4.52
C PHE A 9 -1.24 -14.92 3.59
N VAL A 10 -0.73 -16.06 3.10
CA VAL A 10 -1.50 -17.01 2.28
C VAL A 10 -2.73 -17.49 3.05
N LYS A 11 -2.56 -17.88 4.31
CA LYS A 11 -3.66 -18.31 5.17
C LYS A 11 -4.73 -17.23 5.36
N ILE A 12 -4.32 -15.96 5.54
CA ILE A 12 -5.27 -14.84 5.62
C ILE A 12 -6.08 -14.73 4.33
N LEU A 13 -5.42 -14.80 3.17
CA LEU A 13 -6.08 -14.68 1.88
C LEU A 13 -7.06 -15.85 1.63
N GLU A 14 -6.71 -17.06 2.05
CA GLU A 14 -7.62 -18.22 2.02
C GLU A 14 -8.86 -17.98 2.89
N THR A 15 -8.68 -17.55 4.14
CA THR A 15 -9.81 -17.23 5.03
C THR A 15 -10.71 -16.11 4.49
N ILE A 16 -10.14 -15.10 3.84
CA ILE A 16 -10.92 -14.03 3.18
C ILE A 16 -11.80 -14.61 2.07
N LYS A 17 -11.24 -15.50 1.24
CA LYS A 17 -11.94 -16.17 0.13
C LYS A 17 -13.03 -17.12 0.63
N GLU A 18 -12.75 -17.91 1.67
CA GLU A 18 -13.72 -18.83 2.28
C GLU A 18 -14.96 -18.10 2.81
N ARG A 19 -14.79 -16.87 3.29
CA ARG A 19 -15.89 -15.99 3.73
C ARG A 19 -16.66 -15.33 2.57
N GLY A 20 -16.36 -15.68 1.33
CA GLY A 20 -16.99 -15.11 0.13
C GLY A 20 -16.53 -13.69 -0.21
N ASN A 21 -15.43 -13.20 0.38
CA ASN A 21 -14.91 -11.87 0.09
C ASN A 21 -13.89 -11.88 -1.05
N GLU A 22 -13.84 -10.81 -1.84
CA GLU A 22 -12.86 -10.60 -2.90
C GLU A 22 -11.98 -9.39 -2.58
N LEU A 23 -10.65 -9.58 -2.55
CA LEU A 23 -9.71 -8.47 -2.34
C LEU A 23 -9.28 -7.88 -3.69
N LYS A 24 -9.58 -6.61 -3.91
CA LYS A 24 -9.17 -5.85 -5.10
C LYS A 24 -8.17 -4.77 -4.70
N PHE A 25 -7.18 -4.53 -5.55
CA PHE A 25 -6.23 -3.44 -5.37
C PHE A 25 -5.86 -2.82 -6.72
N ILE A 26 -5.40 -1.58 -6.65
CA ILE A 26 -4.80 -0.86 -7.77
C ILE A 26 -3.47 -0.27 -7.26
N LEU A 27 -2.47 -0.26 -8.14
CA LEU A 27 -1.19 0.38 -7.90
C LEU A 27 -1.05 1.55 -8.87
N LEU A 28 -0.88 2.76 -8.34
CA LEU A 28 -0.67 3.97 -9.11
C LEU A 28 0.78 4.43 -8.94
N TYR A 29 1.46 4.65 -10.06
CA TYR A 29 2.79 5.26 -10.10
C TYR A 29 2.64 6.73 -10.49
N LEU A 30 3.26 7.63 -9.70
CA LEU A 30 3.35 9.05 -10.01
C LEU A 30 4.77 9.36 -10.49
N SER A 31 4.88 9.78 -11.74
CA SER A 31 6.09 10.31 -12.35
C SER A 31 6.45 11.66 -11.72
N PRO A 32 7.72 12.09 -11.71
CA PRO A 32 8.11 13.42 -11.21
C PRO A 32 7.35 14.59 -11.84
N CYS A 33 6.83 14.44 -13.06
CA CYS A 33 6.04 15.48 -13.74
C CYS A 33 4.55 15.49 -13.34
N ASP A 34 4.08 14.50 -12.58
CA ASP A 34 2.67 14.37 -12.24
C ASP A 34 2.27 15.23 -11.03
N TYR A 35 0.98 15.32 -10.78
CA TYR A 35 0.45 15.94 -9.58
C TYR A 35 0.62 15.01 -8.36
N HIS A 36 1.41 15.45 -7.37
CA HIS A 36 1.83 14.65 -6.22
C HIS A 36 0.91 14.77 -4.99
N ARG A 37 -0.36 15.17 -5.16
CA ARG A 37 -1.34 15.08 -4.08
C ARG A 37 -2.30 13.93 -4.33
N PHE A 38 -2.66 13.27 -3.24
CA PHE A 38 -3.59 12.16 -3.24
C PHE A 38 -4.94 12.63 -2.68
N HIS A 39 -6.01 12.16 -3.30
CA HIS A 39 -7.37 12.41 -2.85
C HIS A 39 -8.05 11.07 -2.62
N SER A 40 -8.97 11.03 -1.64
CA SER A 40 -9.77 9.84 -1.43
C SER A 40 -10.60 9.53 -2.68
N PRO A 41 -10.57 8.30 -3.22
CA PRO A 41 -11.36 7.94 -4.41
C PRO A 41 -12.84 7.73 -4.11
N THR A 42 -13.22 7.65 -2.82
CA THR A 42 -14.59 7.41 -2.37
C THR A 42 -14.82 8.06 -1.00
N LEU A 43 -16.07 8.20 -0.59
CA LEU A 43 -16.40 8.41 0.81
C LEU A 43 -16.09 7.14 1.62
N TRP A 44 -15.33 7.29 2.70
CA TRP A 44 -14.96 6.23 3.63
C TRP A 44 -14.53 6.85 4.96
N SER A 45 -14.56 6.06 6.03
CA SER A 45 -14.13 6.48 7.36
C SER A 45 -12.80 5.82 7.69
N THR A 46 -11.75 6.63 7.94
CA THR A 46 -10.43 6.13 8.34
C THR A 46 -10.35 6.03 9.86
N ASN A 47 -10.09 4.84 10.37
CA ASN A 47 -10.03 4.57 11.81
C ASN A 47 -8.60 4.42 12.32
N TYR A 48 -7.64 4.09 11.44
CA TYR A 48 -6.27 3.83 11.84
C TYR A 48 -5.26 4.31 10.80
N ARG A 49 -4.19 4.95 11.29
CA ARG A 49 -3.01 5.33 10.51
C ARG A 49 -1.80 4.57 11.03
N ARG A 50 -1.07 3.92 10.13
CA ARG A 50 0.21 3.29 10.43
C ARG A 50 1.33 3.92 9.60
N HIS A 51 2.38 4.38 10.26
CA HIS A 51 3.65 4.69 9.63
C HIS A 51 4.56 3.47 9.74
N ILE A 52 5.13 3.04 8.61
CA ILE A 52 6.03 1.91 8.52
C ILE A 52 7.35 2.44 7.99
N VAL A 53 8.34 2.51 8.89
CA VAL A 53 9.71 2.93 8.56
C VAL A 53 10.32 1.91 7.60
N GLY A 54 11.02 2.39 6.59
CA GLY A 54 11.63 1.57 5.55
C GLY A 54 12.74 2.31 4.82
N LYS A 55 13.09 1.81 3.64
CA LYS A 55 14.07 2.46 2.75
C LYS A 55 13.37 3.41 1.77
N LEU A 56 14.14 4.15 0.98
CA LEU A 56 13.63 5.01 -0.09
C LEU A 56 14.23 4.59 -1.42
N HIS A 57 13.95 3.37 -1.86
CA HIS A 57 14.39 2.90 -3.17
C HIS A 57 13.54 3.54 -4.29
N PRO A 58 14.09 3.65 -5.52
CA PRO A 58 13.33 4.13 -6.68
C PRO A 58 12.10 3.25 -6.95
N VAL A 59 11.01 3.86 -7.41
CA VAL A 59 9.78 3.14 -7.81
C VAL A 59 9.48 3.25 -9.30
N MET A 60 10.44 3.71 -10.11
CA MET A 60 10.30 3.69 -11.56
C MET A 60 10.09 2.26 -12.07
N PRO A 61 9.27 2.04 -13.12
CA PRO A 61 8.89 0.69 -13.57
C PRO A 61 10.07 -0.25 -13.83
N SER A 62 11.15 0.26 -14.43
CA SER A 62 12.37 -0.51 -14.72
C SER A 62 13.07 -1.03 -13.45
N TYR A 63 12.96 -0.31 -12.33
CA TYR A 63 13.52 -0.72 -11.04
C TYR A 63 12.60 -1.73 -10.34
N VAL A 64 11.29 -1.47 -10.31
CA VAL A 64 10.27 -2.35 -9.71
C VAL A 64 10.31 -3.75 -10.33
N ASN A 65 10.42 -3.83 -11.67
CA ASN A 65 10.48 -5.10 -12.39
C ASN A 65 11.71 -5.95 -12.01
N LYS A 66 12.79 -5.33 -11.51
CA LYS A 66 14.01 -6.02 -11.04
C LYS A 66 14.01 -6.26 -9.53
N HIS A 67 13.21 -5.51 -8.78
CA HIS A 67 13.17 -5.52 -7.32
C HIS A 67 11.72 -5.70 -6.83
N PRO A 68 11.20 -6.94 -6.85
CA PRO A 68 9.77 -7.20 -6.62
C PRO A 68 9.28 -6.81 -5.22
N ASP A 69 10.19 -6.68 -4.25
CA ASP A 69 9.88 -6.33 -2.85
C ASP A 69 9.95 -4.82 -2.55
N VAL A 70 10.16 -3.96 -3.55
CA VAL A 70 10.40 -2.53 -3.33
C VAL A 70 9.31 -1.85 -2.50
N PHE A 71 8.03 -2.15 -2.78
CA PHE A 71 6.90 -1.58 -2.05
C PHE A 71 6.77 -2.08 -0.60
N ARG A 72 7.28 -3.29 -0.33
CA ARG A 72 7.32 -3.89 1.02
C ARG A 72 8.43 -3.26 1.86
N VAL A 73 9.56 -2.98 1.24
CA VAL A 73 10.77 -2.48 1.90
C VAL A 73 10.75 -0.96 2.06
N ASN A 74 10.10 -0.25 1.13
CA ASN A 74 10.04 1.20 1.20
C ASN A 74 9.22 1.69 2.38
N GLU A 75 9.65 2.84 2.90
CA GLU A 75 8.90 3.61 3.87
C GLU A 75 7.51 3.95 3.34
N ARG A 76 6.49 3.81 4.18
CA ARG A 76 5.11 4.04 3.76
C ARG A 76 4.20 4.46 4.91
N VAL A 77 3.15 5.18 4.56
CA VAL A 77 2.05 5.51 5.46
C VAL A 77 0.80 4.80 4.94
N VAL A 78 0.14 4.03 5.79
CA VAL A 78 -1.05 3.26 5.44
C VAL A 78 -2.23 3.74 6.28
N LEU A 79 -3.34 4.00 5.60
CA LEU A 79 -4.63 4.30 6.19
C LEU A 79 -5.53 3.07 6.09
N TYR A 80 -6.26 2.78 7.16
CA TYR A 80 -7.21 1.68 7.25
C TYR A 80 -8.55 2.18 7.73
N GLY A 81 -9.61 1.59 7.22
CA GLY A 81 -10.96 2.02 7.52
C GLY A 81 -11.99 1.23 6.75
N GLU A 82 -13.16 1.84 6.62
CA GLU A 82 -14.32 1.20 6.01
C GLU A 82 -15.01 2.15 5.02
N TRP A 83 -15.47 1.59 3.91
CA TRP A 83 -16.31 2.25 2.93
C TRP A 83 -17.63 1.46 2.78
N LYS A 84 -18.50 1.89 1.86
CA LYS A 84 -19.83 1.26 1.67
C LYS A 84 -19.82 -0.26 1.45
N HIS A 85 -18.71 -0.83 0.98
CA HIS A 85 -18.56 -2.27 0.71
C HIS A 85 -17.61 -2.98 1.70
N GLY A 86 -17.43 -2.42 2.90
CA GLY A 86 -16.63 -3.04 3.96
C GLY A 86 -15.23 -2.45 4.05
N PHE A 87 -14.19 -3.30 4.12
CA PHE A 87 -12.82 -2.85 4.33
C PHE A 87 -12.29 -1.99 3.17
N PHE A 88 -11.64 -0.87 3.51
CA PHE A 88 -10.90 -0.04 2.57
C PHE A 88 -9.55 0.37 3.16
N SER A 89 -8.52 0.40 2.32
CA SER A 89 -7.20 0.86 2.71
C SER A 89 -6.51 1.58 1.58
N THR A 90 -5.67 2.55 1.95
CA THR A 90 -4.81 3.27 1.01
C THR A 90 -3.41 3.34 1.60
N ALA A 91 -2.40 3.00 0.79
CA ALA A 91 -1.00 3.04 1.16
C ALA A 91 -0.25 4.05 0.30
N PHE A 92 0.40 5.00 0.95
CA PHE A 92 1.29 5.99 0.34
C PHE A 92 2.73 5.51 0.53
N ILE A 93 3.44 5.29 -0.57
CA ILE A 93 4.77 4.68 -0.56
C ILE A 93 5.78 5.76 -0.91
N GLY A 94 6.72 6.00 0.00
CA GLY A 94 7.85 6.88 -0.24
C GLY A 94 8.82 6.27 -1.25
N ALA A 95 9.52 7.14 -1.98
CA ALA A 95 10.51 6.75 -2.97
C ALA A 95 11.78 7.59 -2.87
N LEU A 96 12.81 7.21 -3.63
CA LEU A 96 14.04 8.00 -3.74
C LEU A 96 13.71 9.46 -4.07
N ASN A 97 14.23 10.40 -3.28
CA ASN A 97 13.98 11.85 -3.34
C ASN A 97 12.55 12.32 -3.00
N VAL A 98 11.59 11.41 -2.82
CA VAL A 98 10.18 11.72 -2.53
C VAL A 98 9.72 10.88 -1.34
N GLY A 99 10.34 11.10 -0.18
CA GLY A 99 10.09 10.33 1.05
C GLY A 99 9.09 10.97 2.02
N SER A 100 8.80 12.26 1.87
CA SER A 100 7.88 12.96 2.78
C SER A 100 6.42 12.70 2.39
N ILE A 101 5.60 12.26 3.34
CA ILE A 101 4.17 12.03 3.18
C ILE A 101 3.45 12.85 4.26
N THR A 102 2.62 13.81 3.83
CA THR A 102 1.82 14.65 4.73
C THR A 102 0.34 14.35 4.54
N LEU A 103 -0.36 14.15 5.66
CA LEU A 103 -1.82 14.01 5.71
C LEU A 103 -2.39 15.31 6.28
N ASN A 104 -3.37 15.89 5.59
CA ASN A 104 -4.08 17.11 6.02
C ASN A 104 -5.39 16.77 6.71
#